data_AF-L9XQT9-F1
#
_entry.id   AF-L9XQT9-F1
#
_cell.length_a   1.000
_cell.length_b   1.000
_cell.length_c   1.000
_cell.angle_alpha   90.00
_cell.angle_beta   90.00
_cell.angle_gamma   90.00
#
_symmetry.space_group_name_H-M   'P 1'
#
loop_
_entity.id
_entity.type
_entity.pdbx_description
1 polymer ?
#
loop_
_entity_poly.entity_id
_entity_poly.type
_entity_poly.pdbx_seq_one_letter_code
_entity_poly.pdbx_strand_id
1 'polypeptide(L)' 'MQSIGSHTVYGVEVGPETRCAHYDTDRDVVAFKFACCERYYPCFRCHEEATEHEAVPWPRGRFDEPSVL' A
#
# COMPACT_ATOMS: atom_id res chain seq x y z
N MET A 1 -6.63 7.53 -4.50
CA MET A 1 -5.16 7.63 -4.42
C MET A 1 -4.78 8.94 -3.76
N GLN A 2 -3.67 8.96 -3.03
CA GLN A 2 -3.11 10.14 -2.36
C GLN A 2 -1.62 10.27 -2.63
N SER A 3 -1.10 11.49 -2.60
CA SER A 3 0.33 11.76 -2.65
C SER A 3 0.88 11.97 -1.25
N ILE A 4 1.89 11.19 -0.87
CA ILE A 4 2.55 11.24 0.44
C ILE A 4 4.05 11.36 0.19
N GLY A 5 4.60 12.55 0.43
CA GLY A 5 5.95 12.90 -0.01
C GLY A 5 6.09 12.75 -1.53
N SER A 6 7.06 11.95 -1.97
CA SER A 6 7.30 11.63 -3.38
C SER A 6 6.56 10.39 -3.89
N HIS A 7 5.68 9.78 -3.07
CA HIS A 7 5.02 8.52 -3.39
C HIS A 7 3.52 8.70 -3.63
N THR A 8 3.00 7.93 -4.58
CA THR A 8 1.55 7.78 -4.78
C THR A 8 1.07 6.53 -4.08
N VAL A 9 0.11 6.68 -3.18
CA VAL A 9 -0.52 5.60 -2.41
C VAL A 9 -1.95 5.39 -2.92
N TYR A 10 -2.25 4.16 -3.33
CA TYR A 10 -3.54 3.76 -3.89
C TYR A 10 -4.40 3.07 -2.84
N GLY A 11 -5.72 3.15 -2.99
CA GLY A 11 -6.66 2.55 -2.04
C GLY A 11 -7.93 3.39 -1.88
N VAL A 12 -8.74 2.96 -0.92
CA VAL A 12 -10.07 3.50 -0.65
C VAL A 12 -9.98 4.50 0.51
N GLU A 13 -10.46 5.72 0.27
CA GLU A 13 -10.46 6.83 1.24
C GLU A 13 -9.12 7.00 1.97
N VAL A 14 -8.02 6.90 1.22
CA VAL A 14 -6.67 7.04 1.79
C VAL A 14 -6.52 8.45 2.36
N GLY A 15 -6.10 8.53 3.62
CA GLY A 15 -5.79 9.76 4.33
C GLY A 15 -4.33 10.20 4.14
N PRO A 16 -3.97 11.39 4.65
CA PRO A 16 -2.61 11.92 4.54
C PRO A 16 -1.56 11.09 5.31
N GLU A 17 -1.99 10.32 6.30
CA GLU A 17 -1.15 9.42 7.10
C GLU A 17 -1.24 7.97 6.63
N THR A 18 -1.54 7.72 5.35
CA THR A 18 -1.75 6.39 4.74
C THR A 18 -2.95 5.56 5.24
N ARG A 19 -3.61 5.93 6.34
CA ARG A 19 -4.85 5.25 6.82
C ARG A 19 -5.89 5.14 5.71
N CYS A 20 -6.74 4.11 5.76
CA CYS A 20 -7.74 3.84 4.70
C CYS A 20 -9.10 3.43 5.30
N ALA A 21 -10.15 3.39 4.47
CA ALA A 21 -11.48 2.96 4.92
C ALA A 21 -11.53 1.56 5.57
N HIS A 22 -10.58 0.67 5.24
CA HIS A 22 -10.53 -0.66 5.83
C HIS A 22 -9.87 -0.68 7.21
N TYR A 23 -8.80 0.10 7.40
CA TYR A 23 -7.99 0.19 8.62
C TYR A 23 -7.67 1.66 8.91
N ASP A 24 -8.30 2.20 9.97
CA ASP A 24 -8.26 3.62 10.34
C ASP A 24 -8.08 3.83 11.85
N THR A 25 -7.08 3.16 12.43
CA THR A 25 -6.62 3.43 13.80
C THR A 25 -5.32 4.23 13.76
N ASP A 26 -4.91 4.77 14.90
CA ASP A 26 -3.63 5.49 15.03
C ASP A 26 -2.39 4.63 14.77
N ARG A 27 -2.57 3.32 14.58
CA ARG A 27 -1.48 2.38 14.24
C ARG A 27 -1.42 2.07 12.75
N ASP A 28 -2.44 2.45 11.97
CA ASP A 28 -2.56 2.12 10.55
C ASP A 28 -1.87 3.17 9.67
N VAL A 29 -0.65 3.57 10.07
CA VAL A 29 0.20 4.57 9.41
C VAL A 29 1.33 3.85 8.71
N VAL A 30 1.00 3.13 7.64
CA VAL A 30 1.93 2.39 6.79
C VAL A 30 1.36 2.20 5.38
N ALA A 31 2.22 2.12 4.36
CA ALA A 31 1.84 1.57 3.06
C ALA A 31 2.88 0.55 2.55
N PHE A 32 2.39 -0.53 1.93
CA PHE A 32 3.22 -1.61 1.39
C PHE A 32 3.26 -1.55 -0.13
N LYS A 33 4.44 -1.74 -0.70
CA LYS A 33 4.62 -1.97 -2.13
C LYS A 33 4.35 -3.43 -2.45
N PHE A 34 3.42 -3.69 -3.36
CA PHE A 34 3.10 -5.04 -3.81
C PHE A 34 3.95 -5.41 -5.03
N ALA A 35 4.52 -6.62 -5.04
CA ALA A 35 5.45 -7.04 -6.09
C ALA A 35 4.79 -7.28 -7.46
N CYS A 36 3.47 -7.48 -7.48
CA CYS A 36 2.71 -7.69 -8.71
C CYS A 36 2.58 -6.43 -9.57
N CYS A 37 2.50 -5.25 -8.95
CA CYS A 37 2.22 -4.01 -9.66
C CYS A 37 3.15 -2.85 -9.29
N GLU A 38 4.09 -3.07 -8.37
CA GLU A 38 5.09 -2.09 -7.91
C GLU A 38 4.45 -0.77 -7.39
N ARG A 39 3.24 -0.85 -6.82
CA ARG A 39 2.49 0.28 -6.27
C ARG A 39 2.30 0.15 -4.76
N TYR A 40 2.21 1.29 -4.08
CA TYR A 40 1.95 1.37 -2.64
C TYR A 40 0.46 1.34 -2.33
N TYR A 41 0.07 0.52 -1.36
CA TYR A 41 -1.28 0.45 -0.81
C TYR A 41 -1.22 0.39 0.73
N PRO A 42 -2.15 1.02 1.47
CA PRO A 42 -2.18 0.97 2.93
C PRO A 42 -2.35 -0.45 3.48
N CYS A 43 -3.10 -1.27 2.76
CA CYS A 43 -3.41 -2.63 3.17
C CYS A 43 -3.71 -3.53 1.96
N PHE A 44 -3.76 -4.84 2.19
CA PHE A 44 -4.07 -5.81 1.14
C PHE A 44 -5.50 -5.68 0.59
N ARG A 45 -6.48 -5.26 1.41
CA ARG A 45 -7.86 -5.06 0.95
C ARG A 45 -7.99 -3.88 -0.02
N CYS A 46 -7.24 -2.80 0.24
CA CYS A 46 -7.11 -1.69 -0.70
C CYS A 46 -6.51 -2.14 -2.04
N HIS A 47 -5.57 -3.09 -2.02
CA HIS A 47 -5.04 -3.67 -3.24
C HIS A 47 -6.08 -4.53 -3.97
N GLU A 48 -6.73 -5.46 -3.27
CA GLU A 48 -7.77 -6.34 -3.84
C GLU A 48 -8.93 -5.55 -4.47
N GLU A 49 -9.37 -4.46 -3.84
CA GLU A 49 -10.46 -3.65 -4.36
C GLU A 49 -10.04 -2.78 -5.56
N ALA A 50 -8.79 -2.34 -5.61
CA ALA A 50 -8.28 -1.44 -6.63
C ALA A 50 -7.68 -2.16 -7.86
N THR A 51 -7.62 -3.50 -7.85
CA THR A 51 -6.91 -4.28 -8.87
C THR A 51 -7.65 -5.57 -9.24
N GLU A 52 -7.44 -6.05 -10.45
CA GLU A 52 -8.05 -7.28 -10.96
C GLU A 52 -7.12 -8.51 -10.83
N HIS A 53 -6.11 -8.42 -9.96
CA HIS A 53 -5.12 -9.49 -9.78
C HIS A 53 -4.82 -9.71 -8.30
N GLU A 54 -4.32 -10.90 -7.98
CA GLU A 54 -3.99 -11.26 -6.61
C GLU A 54 -2.73 -10.55 -6.12
N ALA A 55 -2.70 -10.25 -4.83
CA ALA A 55 -1.53 -9.70 -4.17
C ALA A 55 -0.37 -10.71 -4.19
N VAL A 56 0.80 -10.26 -4.63
CA VAL A 56 2.04 -11.05 -4.57
C VAL A 56 2.91 -10.53 -3.43
N PRO A 57 3.30 -11.38 -2.46
CA PRO A 57 4.23 -11.00 -1.39
C PRO A 57 5.55 -10.46 -1.95
N TRP A 58 6.15 -9.50 -1.25
CA TRP A 58 7.46 -8.98 -1.63
C TRP A 58 8.50 -10.11 -1.63
N PRO A 59 9.25 -10.33 -2.72
CA PRO A 59 10.15 -11.47 -2.83
C PRO A 59 11.36 -11.29 -1.92
N ARG A 60 11.78 -12.38 -1.25
CA ARG A 60 12.91 -12.37 -0.29
C ARG A 60 14.21 -11.82 -0.87
N GLY A 61 14.46 -12.07 -2.16
CA GLY A 61 15.64 -11.57 -2.86
C GLY A 61 15.66 -10.05 -3.11
N ARG A 62 14.56 -9.33 -2.82
CA ARG A 62 14.45 -7.88 -2.95
C ARG A 62 14.21 -7.20 -1.60
N PHE A 63 14.53 -7.87 -0.48
CA PHE A 63 14.33 -7.29 0.86
C PHE A 63 15.21 -6.07 1.14
N ASP A 64 16.31 -5.91 0.40
CA ASP A 64 17.16 -4.71 0.47
C ASP A 64 16.58 -3.52 -0.30
N GLU A 65 15.45 -3.70 -1.01
CA GLU A 65 14.76 -2.62 -1.71
C GLU A 65 13.65 -2.00 -0.85
N PRO A 66 13.47 -0.66 -0.90
CA PRO A 66 12.37 0.00 -0.21
C PRO A 66 11.00 -0.51 -0.71
N SER A 67 10.23 -1.08 0.21
CA SER A 67 8.88 -1.61 -0.05
C SER A 67 7.87 -1.26 1.04
N VAL A 68 8.28 -0.49 2.04
CA VAL A 68 7.44 0.02 3.13
C VAL A 68 7.60 1.53 3.18
N LEU A 69 6.48 2.23 3.20
CA LEU A 69 6.38 3.68 3.37
C LEU A 69 5.72 3.99 4.72
#